data_AF-A0A6A6DY77-F1
#
_entry.id   AF-A0A6A6DY77-F1
#
_cell.length_a   1.000
_cell.length_b   1.000
_cell.length_c   1.000
_cell.angle_alpha   90.00
_cell.angle_beta   90.00
_cell.angle_gamma   90.00
#
_symmetry.space_group_name_H-M   'P 1'
#
loop_
_entity.id
_entity.type
_entity.pdbx_description
1 polymer ?
#
loop_
_entity_poly.entity_id
_entity_poly.type
_entity_poly.pdbx_seq_one_letter_code
_entity_poly.pdbx_strand_id
1 'polypeptide(L)' 'NWSIRVSFSFWCCLALLEWLLKYFNIYIKEHTVGVYRLLILDSHKSHNLLEFTKYCKENKIVTLYILLYSLHIL' A
#
# COMPACT_ATOMS: atom_id res chain seq x y z
N ASN A 1 11.52 -8.88 11.62
CA ASN A 1 10.29 -8.82 12.44
C ASN A 1 9.16 -8.31 11.57
N TRP A 2 8.30 -9.20 11.09
CA TRP A 2 7.12 -8.84 10.29
C TRP A 2 5.89 -8.81 11.20
N SER A 3 5.04 -7.79 11.07
CA SER A 3 3.79 -7.67 11.83
C SER A 3 2.61 -7.56 10.85
N ILE A 4 1.56 -8.34 11.09
CA ILE A 4 0.33 -8.32 10.32
C ILE A 4 -0.78 -7.82 11.24
N ARG A 5 -1.50 -6.77 10.81
CA ARG A 5 -2.68 -6.23 11.49
C ARG A 5 -3.83 -6.14 10.49
N VAL A 6 -5.00 -6.61 10.92
CA VAL A 6 -6.25 -6.56 10.14
C VAL A 6 -7.27 -5.75 10.94
N SER A 7 -7.84 -4.69 10.36
CA SER A 7 -9.05 -4.04 10.87
C SER A 7 -9.82 -3.41 9.69
N PHE A 8 -11.14 -3.33 9.78
CA PHE A 8 -12.00 -2.95 8.66
C PHE A 8 -12.79 -1.68 9.05
N SER A 9 -12.40 -0.52 8.53
CA SER A 9 -13.14 0.77 8.64
C SER A 9 -12.31 1.92 8.03
N PHE A 10 -12.83 3.16 8.07
CA PHE A 10 -12.06 4.40 7.82
C PHE A 10 -10.71 4.44 8.56
N TRP A 11 -10.63 3.80 9.73
CA TRP A 11 -9.39 3.61 10.49
C TRP A 11 -8.35 2.76 9.75
N CYS A 12 -8.76 1.76 8.97
CA CYS A 12 -7.83 0.95 8.17
C CYS A 12 -7.17 1.77 7.07
N CYS A 13 -7.90 2.69 6.45
CA CYS A 13 -7.40 3.56 5.39
C CYS A 13 -6.36 4.55 5.95
N LEU A 14 -6.64 5.14 7.12
CA LEU A 14 -5.71 6.02 7.83
C LEU A 14 -4.46 5.27 8.30
N ALA A 15 -4.63 4.08 8.89
CA ALA A 15 -3.51 3.25 9.32
C ALA A 15 -2.63 2.80 8.13
N LEU A 16 -3.23 2.49 6.98
CA LEU A 16 -2.50 2.18 5.75
C LEU A 16 -1.70 3.38 5.25
N LEU A 17 -2.28 4.58 5.26
CA LEU A 17 -1.59 5.80 4.87
C LEU A 17 -0.42 6.11 5.83
N GLU A 18 -0.64 6.03 7.13
CA GLU A 18 0.41 6.22 8.12
C GLU A 18 1.54 5.19 7.95
N TRP A 19 1.19 3.93 7.72
CA TRP A 19 2.17 2.87 7.48
C TRP A 19 2.98 3.13 6.19
N LEU A 20 2.29 3.55 5.12
CA LEU A 20 2.92 3.90 3.85
C LEU A 20 3.96 5.03 4.03
N LEU A 21 3.58 6.07 4.77
CA LEU A 21 4.40 7.25 5.03
C LEU A 21 5.59 6.95 5.94
N LYS A 22 5.36 6.27 7.07
CA LYS A 22 6.35 6.09 8.14
C LYS A 22 7.31 4.93 7.87
N TYR A 23 6.87 3.91 7.13
CA TYR A 23 7.64 2.67 7.02
C TYR A 23 7.92 2.32 5.56
N PHE A 24 6.87 2.17 4.73
CA PHE A 24 7.06 1.64 3.38
C PHE A 24 7.91 2.54 2.49
N ASN A 25 7.54 3.82 2.35
CA ASN A 25 8.24 4.70 1.41
C ASN A 25 9.67 5.01 1.87
N ILE A 26 9.89 5.20 3.18
CA ILE A 26 11.23 5.45 3.73
C ILE A 26 12.15 4.25 3.46
N TYR A 27 11.68 3.05 3.79
CA TYR A 27 12.47 1.83 3.67
C TYR A 27 12.72 1.44 2.20
N ILE A 28 11.68 1.45 1.36
CA ILE A 28 11.81 1.08 -0.06
C ILE A 28 12.64 2.11 -0.83
N LYS A 29 12.62 3.40 -0.46
CA LYS A 29 13.35 4.46 -1.17
C LYS A 29 14.85 4.20 -1.22
N GLU A 30 15.42 3.64 -0.16
CA GLU A 30 16.85 3.29 -0.11
C GLU A 30 17.20 2.07 -0.98
N HIS A 31 16.21 1.22 -1.26
CA HIS A 31 16.36 -0.02 -2.02
C HIS A 31 15.74 0.05 -3.42
N THR A 32 15.33 1.25 -3.89
CA THR A 32 14.66 1.38 -5.18
C THR A 32 15.66 1.41 -6.33
N VAL A 33 15.54 0.47 -7.27
CA VAL A 33 16.27 0.53 -8.56
C VAL A 33 15.33 1.15 -9.60
N GLY A 34 15.61 2.38 -9.99
CA GLY A 34 14.81 3.13 -10.97
C GLY A 34 13.82 4.12 -10.36
N VAL A 35 12.84 4.52 -11.17
CA VAL A 35 12.00 5.70 -10.89
C VAL A 35 10.66 5.34 -10.24
N TYR A 36 10.14 4.14 -10.49
CA TYR A 36 8.83 3.68 -10.01
C TYR A 36 8.96 2.61 -8.93
N ARG A 37 8.00 2.56 -8.02
CA ARG A 37 7.87 1.55 -6.96
C ARG A 37 6.53 0.85 -7.10
N LEU A 38 6.49 -0.46 -6.86
CA LEU A 38 5.24 -1.22 -6.89
C LEU A 38 4.79 -1.51 -5.46
N LEU A 39 3.53 -1.21 -5.14
CA LEU A 39 2.85 -1.56 -3.91
C LEU A 39 1.68 -2.49 -4.25
N ILE A 40 1.70 -3.69 -3.68
CA ILE A 40 0.64 -4.69 -3.87
C ILE A 40 -0.21 -4.74 -2.61
N LEU A 41 -1.52 -4.61 -2.77
CA LEU A 41 -2.51 -4.62 -1.68
C LEU A 41 -3.54 -5.71 -1.95
N ASP A 42 -4.11 -6.31 -0.91
CA ASP A 42 -5.27 -7.16 -1.07
C ASP A 42 -6.48 -6.29 -1.46
N SER A 43 -7.43 -6.84 -2.23
CA SER A 43 -8.56 -6.10 -2.80
C SER A 43 -9.63 -5.72 -1.78
N HIS A 44 -9.21 -5.19 -0.64
CA HIS A 44 -10.11 -4.76 0.39
C HIS A 44 -10.62 -3.36 0.02
N LYS A 45 -11.94 -3.20 -0.19
CA LYS A 45 -12.61 -1.98 -0.73
C LYS A 45 -12.52 -0.72 0.17
N SER A 46 -11.40 -0.54 0.87
CA SER A 46 -11.09 0.60 1.75
C SER A 46 -10.37 1.73 1.00
N HIS A 47 -9.96 1.57 -0.26
CA HIS A 47 -8.99 2.47 -0.92
C HIS A 47 -9.53 3.80 -1.48
N ASN A 48 -10.68 4.29 -1.01
CA ASN A 48 -11.26 5.55 -1.47
C ASN A 48 -10.68 6.82 -0.83
N LEU A 49 -9.51 6.74 -0.17
CA LEU A 49 -8.88 7.93 0.38
C LEU A 49 -8.13 8.68 -0.72
N LEU A 50 -8.67 9.82 -1.15
CA LEU A 50 -8.08 10.71 -2.17
C LEU A 50 -6.61 11.04 -1.86
N GLU A 51 -6.30 11.23 -0.58
CA GLU A 51 -4.95 11.53 -0.09
C GLU A 51 -3.96 10.40 -0.36
N PHE A 52 -4.37 9.14 -0.17
CA PHE A 52 -3.54 7.97 -0.45
C PHE A 52 -3.19 7.87 -1.94
N THR A 53 -4.20 8.04 -2.80
CA THR A 53 -4.00 7.97 -4.26
C THR A 53 -3.10 9.11 -4.75
N LYS A 54 -3.32 10.32 -4.22
CA LYS A 54 -2.50 11.50 -4.54
C LYS A 54 -1.05 11.28 -4.13
N TYR A 55 -0.81 10.81 -2.91
CA TYR A 55 0.53 10.54 -2.41
C TYR A 55 1.25 9.47 -3.25
N CYS A 56 0.57 8.38 -3.58
CA CYS A 56 1.15 7.32 -4.41
C CYS A 56 1.57 7.87 -5.78
N LYS A 57 0.73 8.70 -6.41
CA LYS A 57 1.04 9.36 -7.69
C LYS A 57 2.26 10.28 -7.59
N GLU A 58 2.33 11.13 -6.57
CA GLU A 58 3.44 12.07 -6.34
C GLU A 58 4.77 11.34 -6.09
N ASN A 59 4.73 10.21 -5.39
CA ASN A 59 5.92 9.42 -5.06
C ASN A 59 6.25 8.32 -6.09
N LYS A 60 5.56 8.31 -7.23
CA LYS A 60 5.73 7.34 -8.32
C LYS A 60 5.55 5.89 -7.85
N ILE A 61 4.60 5.69 -6.94
CA ILE A 61 4.18 4.39 -6.42
C ILE A 61 2.99 3.91 -7.23
N VAL A 62 3.17 2.81 -7.95
CA VAL A 62 2.11 2.09 -8.67
C VAL A 62 1.44 1.15 -7.67
N THR A 63 0.11 1.20 -7.58
CA THR A 63 -0.68 0.32 -6.70
C THR A 63 -1.34 -0.79 -7.52
N LEU A 64 -1.21 -2.03 -7.07
CA LEU A 64 -1.84 -3.21 -7.67
C LEU A 64 -2.67 -3.94 -6.62
N TYR A 65 -3.94 -4.21 -6.92
CA TYR A 65 -4.86 -4.86 -6.00
C TYR A 65 -5.06 -6.32 -6.38
N ILE A 66 -4.65 -7.24 -5.52
CA ILE A 66 -4.88 -8.69 -5.70
C ILE A 66 -6.23 -9.03 -5.10
N LEU A 67 -7.13 -9.59 -5.92
CA LEU A 67 -8.41 -10.09 -5.45
C LEU A 67 -8.20 -11.24 -4.46
N LEU A 68 -8.93 -11.21 -3.33
CA LEU A 68 -8.82 -12.16 -2.21
C LEU A 68 -8.91 -13.64 -2.63
N TYR A 69 -9.45 -13.91 -3.82
CA TYR A 69 -9.63 -15.24 -4.39
C TYR A 69 -8.47 -15.72 -5.29
N SER A 70 -7.48 -14.87 -5.58
CA SER A 70 -6.40 -15.13 -6.54
C SER A 70 -5.07 -15.49 -5.90
N LEU A 71 -4.98 -15.54 -4.56
CA LEU A 71 -3.75 -15.91 -3.84
C LEU A 71 -3.35 -17.38 -4.01
N HIS A 72 -4.28 -18.26 -4.43
CA HIS A 72 -4.00 -19.68 -4.68
C HIS A 72 -3.21 -19.96 -5.97
N ILE A 73 -2.94 -18.95 -6.81
CA ILE A 73 -2.34 -19.11 -8.14
C ILE A 73 -0.88 -18.63 -8.22
N LEU A 74 -0.34 -17.98 -7.18
CA LEU A 74 1.02 -17.43 -7.21
C LEU A 74 2.09 -18.45 -6.76
#